data_AF-A0A8S3F1K6-F1
#
_entry.id   AF-A0A8S3F1K6-F1
#
_cell.length_a   1.000
_cell.length_b   1.000
_cell.length_c   1.000
_cell.angle_alpha   90.00
_cell.angle_beta   90.00
_cell.angle_gamma   90.00
#
_symmetry.space_group_name_H-M   'P 1'
#
loop_
_entity.id
_entity.type
_entity.pdbx_description
1 polymer ?
#
loop_
_entity_poly.entity_id
_entity_poly.type
_entity_poly.pdbx_seq_one_letter_code
_entity_poly.pdbx_strand_id
1 'polypeptide(L)'
;PVDICVDNATHKLGRIFLITFGNGSSLYSNKTPSDFNFTTAHTQNQQTSILFSHFGFGNKVPEHSEWHNGSLDHTKDDDGGYMFLADVGNESHQPLFNYKVNNLSSGVCYEFSAHITNVVKSGTKQVKPNVRLEVWEKDKNNTLIAQASTGDLPECDTMSWSKYGVSFVPTSTSVALFMVSNIYATRGNDIAIDDIELSVCS
;
A
#
# COMPACT_ATOMS: atom_id res chain seq x y z
N PRO A 1 25.58 0.10 44.66
CA PRO A 1 24.14 -0.08 44.97
C PRO A 1 23.32 1.06 44.35
N VAL A 2 22.73 0.71 43.21
CA VAL A 2 21.55 1.18 42.49
C VAL A 2 20.64 2.24 43.17
N ASP A 3 20.29 3.28 42.40
CA ASP A 3 18.92 3.70 42.04
C ASP A 3 18.99 4.79 40.95
N ILE A 4 18.92 4.42 39.66
CA ILE A 4 17.72 4.34 38.77
C ILE A 4 17.04 5.70 38.56
N CYS A 5 17.50 6.42 37.54
CA CYS A 5 16.66 7.17 36.61
C CYS A 5 16.65 6.31 35.31
N VAL A 6 15.60 6.12 34.53
CA VAL A 6 14.63 7.06 33.96
C VAL A 6 13.41 6.24 33.51
N ASP A 7 12.25 6.91 33.49
CA ASP A 7 10.94 6.50 32.99
C ASP A 7 10.85 5.24 32.11
N ASN A 8 9.97 4.36 32.56
CA ASN A 8 9.46 3.19 31.87
C ASN A 8 8.39 3.63 30.84
N ALA A 9 8.79 4.42 29.85
CA ALA A 9 7.99 4.60 28.64
C ALA A 9 8.21 3.38 27.75
N THR A 10 7.21 2.51 27.69
CA THR A 10 7.08 1.51 26.62
C THR A 10 7.44 2.14 25.28
N HIS A 11 8.61 1.80 24.75
CA HIS A 11 8.98 2.11 23.38
C HIS A 11 7.89 1.52 22.47
N LYS A 12 7.01 2.36 21.92
CA LYS A 12 6.39 2.05 20.63
C LYS A 12 7.57 1.89 19.67
N LEU A 13 7.90 0.66 19.30
CA LEU A 13 8.88 0.34 18.27
C LEU A 13 8.54 1.23 17.05
N GLY A 14 9.49 2.09 16.69
CA GLY A 14 9.22 3.41 16.13
C GLY A 14 8.58 3.37 14.75
N ARG A 15 7.26 3.51 14.67
CA ARG A 15 6.54 3.82 13.43
C ARG A 15 6.98 5.19 12.91
N ILE A 16 7.41 5.24 11.65
CA ILE A 16 7.78 6.47 10.95
C ILE A 16 6.54 7.13 10.35
N PHE A 17 5.71 6.36 9.65
CA PHE A 17 4.39 6.79 9.19
C PHE A 17 3.44 5.59 9.04
N LEU A 18 2.14 5.89 9.02
CA LEU A 18 1.06 4.98 8.62
C LEU A 18 0.06 5.77 7.77
N ILE A 19 -0.34 5.21 6.63
CA ILE A 19 -1.37 5.76 5.75
C ILE A 19 -2.54 4.77 5.72
N THR A 20 -3.67 5.17 6.30
CA THR A 20 -4.94 4.42 6.33
C THR A 20 -6.02 5.07 5.44
N PHE A 21 -5.62 6.05 4.63
CA PHE A 21 -6.48 6.90 3.78
C PHE A 21 -7.64 7.65 4.47
N GLY A 22 -7.76 7.55 5.80
CA GLY A 22 -8.80 8.19 6.61
C GLY A 22 -10.15 7.47 6.48
N ASN A 23 -11.23 8.11 6.92
CA ASN A 23 -12.57 7.52 6.89
C ASN A 23 -13.66 8.52 6.49
N GLY A 24 -14.84 8.03 6.09
CA GLY A 24 -15.99 8.85 5.77
C GLY A 24 -17.19 8.09 5.18
N SER A 25 -18.31 8.79 5.04
CA SER A 25 -19.58 8.21 4.59
C SER A 25 -19.73 8.12 3.07
N SER A 26 -18.96 8.90 2.31
CA SER A 26 -18.98 8.89 0.85
C SER A 26 -18.28 7.64 0.32
N LEU A 27 -18.77 7.07 -0.79
CA LEU A 27 -18.14 5.89 -1.39
C LEU A 27 -16.67 6.12 -1.70
N TYR A 28 -16.32 7.31 -2.21
CA TYR A 28 -14.94 7.72 -2.43
C TYR A 28 -14.59 8.97 -1.64
N SER A 29 -13.37 8.99 -1.10
CA SER A 29 -12.77 10.17 -0.50
C SER A 29 -12.47 11.22 -1.57
N ASN A 30 -12.63 12.49 -1.22
CA ASN A 30 -12.19 13.61 -2.06
C ASN A 30 -10.67 13.87 -1.94
N LYS A 31 -9.97 13.17 -1.04
CA LYS A 31 -8.52 13.24 -0.89
C LYS A 31 -7.82 12.72 -2.14
N THR A 32 -6.59 13.17 -2.30
CA THR A 32 -5.67 12.90 -3.40
C THR A 32 -4.39 12.26 -2.87
N PRO A 33 -3.54 11.64 -3.71
CA PRO A 33 -2.24 11.13 -3.28
C PRO A 33 -1.38 12.14 -2.52
N SER A 34 -1.45 13.42 -2.90
CA SER A 34 -0.73 14.50 -2.23
C SER A 34 -1.18 14.74 -0.78
N ASP A 35 -2.43 14.46 -0.43
CA ASP A 35 -2.90 14.55 0.96
C ASP A 35 -2.22 13.52 1.88
N PHE A 36 -1.60 12.50 1.28
CA PHE A 36 -0.86 11.43 1.95
C PHE A 36 0.63 11.42 1.58
N ASN A 37 1.14 12.50 0.98
CA ASN A 37 2.54 12.69 0.60
C ASN A 37 3.13 11.64 -0.37
N PHE A 38 2.30 10.97 -1.18
CA PHE A 38 2.78 10.08 -2.24
C PHE A 38 2.36 10.57 -3.63
N THR A 39 3.00 9.99 -4.63
CA THR A 39 2.66 10.15 -6.05
C THR A 39 2.37 8.79 -6.66
N THR A 40 1.56 8.77 -7.71
CA THR A 40 1.20 7.57 -8.48
C THR A 40 1.16 7.91 -9.95
N ALA A 41 1.37 6.93 -10.82
CA ALA A 41 1.22 7.11 -12.26
C ALA A 41 -0.25 7.00 -12.71
N HIS A 42 -1.10 6.40 -11.88
CA HIS A 42 -2.49 6.13 -12.20
C HIS A 42 -3.36 7.37 -12.06
N THR A 43 -4.43 7.43 -12.85
CA THR A 43 -5.39 8.54 -12.79
C THR A 43 -6.44 8.29 -11.72
N GLN A 44 -6.69 9.26 -10.86
CA GLN A 44 -7.73 9.15 -9.85
C GLN A 44 -9.11 9.32 -10.48
N ASN A 45 -10.03 8.43 -10.13
CA ASN A 45 -11.45 8.49 -10.43
C ASN A 45 -12.23 8.54 -9.10
N GLN A 46 -13.27 9.37 -9.06
CA GLN A 46 -14.21 9.47 -7.94
C GLN A 46 -15.65 9.22 -8.43
N GLN A 47 -15.82 8.27 -9.35
CA GLN A 47 -17.11 7.88 -9.93
C GLN A 47 -17.65 6.64 -9.23
N THR A 48 -18.91 6.25 -9.48
CA THR A 48 -19.51 5.06 -8.86
C THR A 48 -18.76 3.74 -9.12
N SER A 49 -17.96 3.69 -10.18
CA SER A 49 -17.11 2.55 -10.55
C SER A 49 -15.70 3.03 -10.86
N ILE A 50 -14.69 2.24 -10.49
CA ILE A 50 -13.32 2.44 -10.97
C ILE A 50 -13.27 2.09 -12.46
N LEU A 51 -12.65 2.95 -13.25
CA LEU A 51 -12.43 2.72 -14.69
C LEU A 51 -11.11 1.99 -14.91
N PHE A 52 -10.98 1.36 -16.07
CA PHE A 52 -9.71 0.75 -16.50
C PHE A 52 -8.53 1.71 -16.36
N SER A 53 -7.44 1.26 -15.73
CA SER A 53 -6.24 2.08 -15.45
C SER A 53 -6.46 3.27 -14.52
N HIS A 54 -7.46 3.19 -13.63
CA HIS A 54 -7.73 4.24 -12.64
C HIS A 54 -7.69 3.67 -11.22
N PHE A 55 -7.59 4.60 -10.26
CA PHE A 55 -7.72 4.28 -8.84
C PHE A 55 -8.70 5.23 -8.14
N GLY A 56 -9.12 4.87 -6.93
CA GLY A 56 -9.88 5.73 -6.03
C GLY A 56 -9.64 5.31 -4.58
N PHE A 57 -9.87 6.23 -3.65
CA PHE A 57 -9.87 5.92 -2.21
C PHE A 57 -11.29 5.56 -1.80
N GLY A 58 -11.63 4.27 -1.80
CA GLY A 58 -12.99 3.77 -1.61
C GLY A 58 -13.23 3.29 -0.19
N ASN A 59 -14.40 3.61 0.42
CA ASN A 59 -14.72 3.13 1.77
C ASN A 59 -15.30 1.70 1.80
N LYS A 60 -15.46 1.13 0.62
CA LYS A 60 -15.79 -0.26 0.34
C LYS A 60 -15.52 -0.54 -1.13
N VAL A 61 -15.40 -1.80 -1.49
CA VAL A 61 -15.35 -2.23 -2.89
C VAL A 61 -16.67 -1.84 -3.58
N PRO A 62 -16.63 -1.05 -4.68
CA PRO A 62 -17.83 -0.60 -5.39
C PRO A 62 -18.54 -1.75 -6.09
N GLU A 63 -19.74 -1.50 -6.62
CA GLU A 63 -20.45 -2.48 -7.44
C GLU A 63 -19.69 -2.77 -8.74
N HIS A 64 -19.23 -4.00 -8.89
CA HIS A 64 -18.63 -4.55 -10.11
C HIS A 64 -19.06 -6.02 -10.28
N SER A 65 -19.14 -6.52 -11.52
CA SER A 65 -19.60 -7.90 -11.78
C SER A 65 -18.64 -8.95 -11.23
N GLU A 66 -17.35 -8.64 -11.22
CA GLU A 66 -16.27 -9.58 -10.92
C GLU A 66 -15.61 -9.33 -9.55
N TRP A 67 -15.92 -8.22 -8.87
CA TRP A 67 -15.25 -7.85 -7.60
C TRP A 67 -16.06 -8.16 -6.35
N HIS A 68 -15.38 -8.30 -5.22
CA HIS A 68 -15.96 -8.49 -3.89
C HIS A 68 -16.76 -7.27 -3.37
N ASN A 69 -17.83 -6.86 -4.06
CA ASN A 69 -18.68 -5.70 -3.75
C ASN A 69 -19.05 -5.62 -2.27
N GLY A 70 -18.95 -4.42 -1.71
CA GLY A 70 -19.29 -4.14 -0.32
C GLY A 70 -18.25 -4.58 0.72
N SER A 71 -17.17 -5.25 0.32
CA SER A 71 -16.05 -5.54 1.23
C SER A 71 -15.40 -4.24 1.69
N LEU A 72 -15.06 -4.18 2.98
CA LEU A 72 -14.52 -2.98 3.62
C LEU A 72 -12.99 -2.93 3.49
N ASP A 73 -12.43 -1.80 3.89
CA ASP A 73 -10.99 -1.60 4.04
C ASP A 73 -10.39 -2.52 5.13
N HIS A 74 -9.07 -2.43 5.33
CA HIS A 74 -8.39 -3.28 6.31
C HIS A 74 -8.37 -2.66 7.71
N THR A 75 -8.35 -1.33 7.79
CA THR A 75 -8.27 -0.60 9.05
C THR A 75 -9.40 -1.05 9.97
N LYS A 76 -9.05 -1.29 11.25
CA LYS A 76 -10.01 -1.75 12.26
C LYS A 76 -10.47 -0.58 13.10
N ASP A 77 -11.68 -0.72 13.63
CA ASP A 77 -12.28 0.22 14.58
C ASP A 77 -12.49 1.63 14.00
N ASP A 78 -12.59 1.75 12.68
CA ASP A 78 -13.10 2.92 11.98
C ASP A 78 -14.41 2.63 11.24
N ASP A 79 -15.30 3.63 11.23
CA ASP A 79 -16.53 3.56 10.44
C ASP A 79 -16.29 4.25 9.11
N GLY A 80 -16.44 3.49 8.03
CA GLY A 80 -16.19 3.93 6.66
C GLY A 80 -14.73 4.25 6.34
N GLY A 81 -13.78 3.44 6.84
CA GLY A 81 -12.36 3.54 6.50
C GLY A 81 -12.14 3.41 4.98
N TYR A 82 -11.20 4.20 4.44
CA TYR A 82 -10.89 4.22 3.02
C TYR A 82 -9.71 3.32 2.71
N MET A 83 -9.74 2.64 1.56
CA MET A 83 -8.61 1.91 0.99
C MET A 83 -8.26 2.46 -0.40
N PHE A 84 -7.01 2.29 -0.83
CA PHE A 84 -6.64 2.50 -2.23
C PHE A 84 -7.17 1.33 -3.08
N LEU A 85 -8.13 1.60 -3.94
CA LEU A 85 -8.68 0.64 -4.91
C LEU A 85 -8.19 1.00 -6.31
N ALA A 86 -7.71 0.02 -7.08
CA ALA A 86 -7.31 0.25 -8.46
C ALA A 86 -7.67 -0.91 -9.38
N ASP A 87 -8.19 -0.55 -10.55
CA ASP A 87 -8.07 -1.36 -11.77
C ASP A 87 -6.78 -0.89 -12.43
N VAL A 88 -5.70 -1.64 -12.19
CA VAL A 88 -4.34 -1.23 -12.58
C VAL A 88 -4.17 -1.25 -14.10
N GLY A 89 -4.98 -2.05 -14.80
CA GLY A 89 -4.98 -2.17 -16.24
C GLY A 89 -3.62 -2.49 -16.86
N ASN A 90 -3.27 -1.74 -17.90
CA ASN A 90 -2.13 -2.02 -18.78
C ASN A 90 -0.85 -1.24 -18.42
N GLU A 91 -0.84 -0.54 -17.30
CA GLU A 91 0.27 0.27 -16.79
C GLU A 91 1.33 -0.56 -16.05
N SER A 92 1.78 -1.67 -16.65
CA SER A 92 2.83 -2.50 -16.04
C SER A 92 4.09 -1.67 -15.77
N HIS A 93 4.75 -1.93 -14.65
CA HIS A 93 5.96 -1.23 -14.20
C HIS A 93 5.78 0.25 -13.84
N GLN A 94 4.55 0.75 -13.79
CA GLN A 94 4.27 2.07 -13.24
C GLN A 94 4.00 2.01 -11.73
N PRO A 95 4.41 3.05 -10.97
CA PRO A 95 4.23 3.05 -9.53
C PRO A 95 2.77 3.31 -9.14
N LEU A 96 2.19 2.35 -8.42
CA LEU A 96 0.95 2.51 -7.65
C LEU A 96 1.17 3.49 -6.49
N PHE A 97 2.36 3.46 -5.91
CA PHE A 97 2.79 4.30 -4.81
C PHE A 97 4.26 4.67 -5.00
N ASN A 98 4.59 5.95 -4.84
CA ASN A 98 5.94 6.47 -4.77
C ASN A 98 6.01 7.54 -3.68
N TYR A 99 6.76 7.25 -2.62
CA TYR A 99 6.88 8.07 -1.43
C TYR A 99 8.35 8.32 -1.09
N LYS A 100 8.73 9.59 -0.92
CA LYS A 100 10.09 9.96 -0.49
C LYS A 100 10.15 10.12 1.02
N VAL A 101 11.06 9.40 1.66
CA VAL A 101 11.32 9.48 3.10
C VAL A 101 12.69 10.12 3.30
N ASN A 102 12.75 11.11 4.19
CA ASN A 102 14.00 11.76 4.59
C ASN A 102 14.24 11.57 6.09
N ASN A 103 15.42 11.93 6.56
CA ASN A 103 15.82 11.88 7.98
C ASN A 103 15.78 10.47 8.59
N LEU A 104 16.00 9.43 7.77
CA LEU A 104 16.25 8.09 8.29
C LEU A 104 17.62 8.01 8.94
N SER A 105 17.71 7.24 10.03
CA SER A 105 18.99 6.90 10.65
C SER A 105 19.67 5.81 9.83
N SER A 106 20.90 6.10 9.37
CA SER A 106 21.75 5.12 8.67
C SER A 106 22.11 3.96 9.61
N GLY A 107 22.12 2.73 9.10
CA GLY A 107 22.45 1.53 9.88
C GLY A 107 21.31 1.00 10.77
N VAL A 108 20.14 1.65 10.78
CA VAL A 108 18.94 1.16 11.49
C VAL A 108 18.10 0.30 10.55
N CYS A 109 17.56 -0.83 11.03
CA CYS A 109 16.65 -1.65 10.26
C CYS A 109 15.25 -1.04 10.24
N TYR A 110 14.66 -0.93 9.04
CA TYR A 110 13.27 -0.52 8.84
C TYR A 110 12.50 -1.57 8.03
N GLU A 111 11.19 -1.60 8.20
CA GLU A 111 10.25 -2.37 7.37
C GLU A 111 9.30 -1.41 6.66
N PHE A 112 9.26 -1.50 5.32
CA PHE A 112 8.22 -0.92 4.49
C PHE A 112 7.17 -2.00 4.19
N SER A 113 5.91 -1.76 4.52
CA SER A 113 4.85 -2.75 4.40
C SER A 113 3.49 -2.14 4.04
N ALA A 114 2.58 -2.99 3.57
CA ALA A 114 1.17 -2.66 3.33
C ALA A 114 0.30 -3.91 3.44
N HIS A 115 -1.00 -3.72 3.68
CA HIS A 115 -2.00 -4.76 3.48
C HIS A 115 -2.48 -4.70 2.03
N ILE A 116 -2.43 -5.83 1.33
CA ILE A 116 -2.74 -5.91 -0.10
C ILE A 116 -3.65 -7.11 -0.34
N THR A 117 -4.62 -6.97 -1.24
CA THR A 117 -5.48 -8.07 -1.66
C THR A 117 -5.94 -7.93 -3.11
N ASN A 118 -6.34 -9.06 -3.70
CA ASN A 118 -7.00 -9.12 -4.99
C ASN A 118 -8.51 -8.91 -4.77
N VAL A 119 -9.09 -7.91 -5.43
CA VAL A 119 -10.53 -7.63 -5.28
C VAL A 119 -11.40 -8.53 -6.17
N VAL A 120 -10.80 -9.29 -7.08
CA VAL A 120 -11.49 -10.17 -8.02
C VAL A 120 -11.89 -11.50 -7.33
N LYS A 121 -13.16 -11.89 -7.51
CA LYS A 121 -13.72 -13.14 -6.97
C LYS A 121 -13.10 -14.38 -7.61
N SER A 122 -13.06 -15.44 -6.81
CA SER A 122 -12.78 -16.82 -7.25
C SER A 122 -13.63 -17.25 -8.44
N GLY A 123 -12.98 -17.94 -9.38
CA GLY A 123 -13.62 -18.57 -10.53
C GLY A 123 -13.77 -17.66 -11.75
N THR A 124 -13.36 -16.40 -11.65
CA THR A 124 -13.36 -15.45 -12.79
C THR A 124 -12.20 -15.73 -13.75
N LYS A 125 -11.11 -16.37 -13.27
CA LYS A 125 -9.93 -16.77 -14.06
C LYS A 125 -9.27 -15.57 -14.76
N GLN A 126 -9.25 -14.43 -14.09
CA GLN A 126 -8.60 -13.23 -14.59
C GLN A 126 -7.10 -13.25 -14.29
N VAL A 127 -6.40 -12.27 -14.82
CA VAL A 127 -4.99 -12.08 -14.50
C VAL A 127 -4.90 -11.65 -13.03
N LYS A 128 -4.12 -12.40 -12.25
CA LYS A 128 -3.93 -12.13 -10.83
C LYS A 128 -2.97 -10.95 -10.66
N PRO A 129 -3.24 -10.02 -9.74
CA PRO A 129 -2.30 -8.97 -9.45
C PRO A 129 -1.02 -9.52 -8.80
N ASN A 130 0.08 -8.82 -9.04
CA ASN A 130 1.36 -9.11 -8.39
C ASN A 130 2.10 -7.79 -8.20
N VAL A 131 2.32 -7.41 -6.94
CA VAL A 131 2.90 -6.12 -6.56
C VAL A 131 4.33 -6.34 -6.07
N ARG A 132 5.24 -5.45 -6.47
CA ARG A 132 6.61 -5.39 -5.97
C ARG A 132 6.80 -4.16 -5.11
N LEU A 133 7.20 -4.38 -3.87
CA LEU A 133 7.66 -3.35 -2.96
C LEU A 133 9.16 -3.14 -3.21
N GLU A 134 9.59 -1.89 -3.34
CA GLU A 134 10.99 -1.54 -3.59
C GLU A 134 11.45 -0.39 -2.70
N VAL A 135 12.72 -0.42 -2.33
CA VAL A 135 13.37 0.63 -1.55
C VAL A 135 14.62 1.09 -2.29
N TRP A 136 14.66 2.38 -2.63
CA TRP A 136 15.75 3.00 -3.39
C TRP A 136 16.44 4.09 -2.59
N GLU A 137 17.76 4.03 -2.45
CA GLU A 137 18.54 5.13 -1.87
C GLU A 137 18.68 6.30 -2.86
N LYS A 138 18.26 7.49 -2.46
CA LYS A 138 18.27 8.68 -3.33
C LYS A 138 19.60 9.41 -3.35
N ASP A 139 20.33 9.42 -2.25
CA ASP A 139 21.60 10.15 -2.14
C ASP A 139 22.80 9.39 -2.71
N LYS A 140 22.59 8.13 -3.15
CA LYS A 140 23.61 7.26 -3.73
C LYS A 140 23.20 6.73 -5.10
N ASN A 141 23.14 7.60 -6.09
CA ASN A 141 22.91 7.27 -7.51
C ASN A 141 21.57 6.55 -7.82
N ASN A 142 20.54 6.70 -6.99
CA ASN A 142 19.29 5.94 -7.12
C ASN A 142 19.55 4.42 -7.15
N THR A 143 20.08 3.87 -6.06
CA THR A 143 20.38 2.43 -5.95
C THR A 143 19.23 1.68 -5.28
N LEU A 144 18.74 0.60 -5.90
CA LEU A 144 17.80 -0.33 -5.27
C LEU A 144 18.52 -1.11 -4.17
N ILE A 145 18.06 -1.01 -2.93
CA ILE A 145 18.69 -1.66 -1.77
C ILE A 145 17.87 -2.81 -1.20
N ALA A 146 16.57 -2.84 -1.45
CA ALA A 146 15.70 -3.95 -1.04
C ALA A 146 14.46 -4.03 -1.94
N GLN A 147 13.97 -5.24 -2.16
CA GLN A 147 12.70 -5.48 -2.81
C GLN A 147 12.06 -6.78 -2.34
N ALA A 148 10.73 -6.84 -2.40
CA ALA A 148 9.95 -8.06 -2.21
C ALA A 148 8.73 -8.05 -3.13
N SER A 149 8.32 -9.22 -3.61
CA SER A 149 7.11 -9.38 -4.42
C SER A 149 6.05 -10.12 -3.61
N THR A 150 4.79 -9.76 -3.81
CA THR A 150 3.65 -10.48 -3.25
C THR A 150 3.50 -11.89 -3.82
N GLY A 151 4.12 -12.17 -4.99
CA GLY A 151 3.66 -13.23 -5.87
C GLY A 151 2.28 -12.91 -6.45
N ASP A 152 1.69 -13.87 -7.16
CA ASP A 152 0.33 -13.71 -7.66
C ASP A 152 -0.67 -13.75 -6.49
N LEU A 153 -1.41 -12.67 -6.32
CA LEU A 153 -2.48 -12.57 -5.33
C LEU A 153 -3.68 -13.42 -5.80
N PRO A 154 -4.04 -14.49 -5.07
CA PRO A 154 -5.06 -15.42 -5.53
C PRO A 154 -6.45 -14.76 -5.60
N GLU A 155 -7.29 -15.25 -6.50
CA GLU A 155 -8.74 -15.01 -6.41
C GLU A 155 -9.28 -15.87 -5.25
N CYS A 156 -10.10 -15.29 -4.39
CA CYS A 156 -10.66 -15.96 -3.21
C CYS A 156 -12.19 -15.98 -3.25
N ASP A 157 -12.82 -16.91 -2.54
CA ASP A 157 -14.29 -16.92 -2.39
C ASP A 157 -14.76 -15.77 -1.48
N THR A 158 -13.91 -15.38 -0.52
CA THR A 158 -14.09 -14.24 0.39
C THR A 158 -12.84 -13.37 0.33
N MET A 159 -13.02 -12.04 0.24
CA MET A 159 -11.91 -11.09 0.24
C MET A 159 -11.19 -11.15 1.59
N SER A 160 -9.88 -11.33 1.55
CA SER A 160 -9.03 -11.38 2.74
C SER A 160 -7.77 -10.55 2.50
N TRP A 161 -7.42 -9.73 3.48
CA TRP A 161 -6.20 -8.92 3.48
C TRP A 161 -4.99 -9.75 3.90
N SER A 162 -3.83 -9.46 3.30
CA SER A 162 -2.55 -10.02 3.71
C SER A 162 -1.50 -8.92 3.80
N LYS A 163 -0.69 -8.94 4.86
CA LYS A 163 0.42 -8.01 5.02
C LYS A 163 1.61 -8.48 4.17
N TYR A 164 2.13 -7.58 3.36
CA TYR A 164 3.36 -7.76 2.60
C TYR A 164 4.35 -6.67 2.97
N GLY A 165 5.64 -7.01 3.01
CA GLY A 165 6.66 -6.06 3.44
C GLY A 165 8.05 -6.43 2.96
N VAL A 166 8.94 -5.45 3.05
CA VAL A 166 10.37 -5.60 2.80
C VAL A 166 11.15 -4.87 3.87
N SER A 167 12.06 -5.58 4.52
CA SER A 167 13.00 -5.00 5.48
C SER A 167 14.27 -4.52 4.80
N PHE A 168 14.84 -3.43 5.29
CA PHE A 168 16.05 -2.84 4.74
C PHE A 168 16.85 -2.08 5.80
N VAL A 169 18.14 -1.88 5.54
CA VAL A 169 19.02 -1.04 6.35
C VAL A 169 19.60 0.03 5.42
N PRO A 170 19.11 1.29 5.47
CA PRO A 170 19.63 2.33 4.61
C PRO A 170 21.03 2.74 5.10
N THR A 171 21.87 3.09 4.13
CA THR A 171 23.19 3.66 4.35
C THR A 171 23.21 5.17 4.10
N SER A 172 22.12 5.73 3.55
CA SER A 172 21.80 7.15 3.44
C SER A 172 20.72 7.58 4.43
N THR A 173 20.40 8.88 4.49
CA THR A 173 19.30 9.42 5.30
C THR A 173 17.99 9.57 4.52
N SER A 174 18.01 9.25 3.21
CA SER A 174 16.90 9.46 2.28
C SER A 174 16.72 8.25 1.37
N VAL A 175 15.47 7.75 1.33
CA VAL A 175 15.04 6.66 0.47
C VAL A 175 13.75 7.04 -0.27
N ALA A 176 13.47 6.38 -1.38
CA ALA A 176 12.14 6.32 -1.97
C ALA A 176 11.59 4.91 -1.86
N LEU A 177 10.31 4.83 -1.48
CA LEU A 177 9.54 3.62 -1.35
C LEU A 177 8.60 3.53 -2.54
N PHE A 178 8.61 2.41 -3.24
CA PHE A 178 7.73 2.15 -4.37
C PHE A 178 6.88 0.92 -4.14
N MET A 179 5.63 0.97 -4.58
CA MET A 179 4.84 -0.21 -4.93
C MET A 179 4.55 -0.16 -6.42
N VAL A 180 4.91 -1.23 -7.13
CA VAL A 180 4.84 -1.31 -8.59
C VAL A 180 4.07 -2.57 -8.97
N SER A 181 3.14 -2.48 -9.92
CA SER A 181 2.54 -3.68 -10.51
C SER A 181 3.54 -4.38 -11.43
N ASN A 182 3.78 -5.66 -11.21
CA ASN A 182 4.60 -6.53 -12.06
C ASN A 182 3.87 -7.00 -13.32
N ILE A 183 2.57 -6.71 -13.41
CA ILE A 183 1.66 -7.34 -14.35
C ILE A 183 1.14 -6.31 -15.32
N TYR A 184 1.02 -6.75 -16.57
CA TYR A 184 0.22 -6.13 -17.61
C TYR A 184 -1.07 -6.94 -17.73
N ALA A 185 -2.24 -6.31 -17.63
CA ALA A 185 -3.51 -6.97 -17.87
C ALA A 185 -4.48 -6.07 -18.63
N THR A 186 -5.28 -6.68 -19.50
CA THR A 186 -6.47 -6.03 -20.08
C THR A 186 -7.76 -6.43 -19.37
N ARG A 187 -7.68 -7.44 -18.47
CA ARG A 187 -8.74 -7.88 -17.55
C ARG A 187 -8.11 -8.43 -16.28
N GLY A 188 -8.62 -8.02 -15.12
CA GLY A 188 -8.03 -8.29 -13.82
C GLY A 188 -6.84 -7.40 -13.55
N ASN A 189 -5.92 -7.86 -12.69
CA ASN A 189 -4.93 -7.02 -12.04
C ASN A 189 -5.59 -5.90 -11.21
N ASP A 190 -6.72 -6.22 -10.60
CA ASP A 190 -7.46 -5.30 -9.74
C ASP A 190 -7.08 -5.52 -8.28
N ILE A 191 -6.73 -4.45 -7.58
CA ILE A 191 -6.17 -4.52 -6.23
C ILE A 191 -6.84 -3.57 -5.27
N ALA A 192 -6.79 -3.96 -4.00
CA ALA A 192 -6.95 -3.05 -2.89
C ALA A 192 -5.65 -3.02 -2.07
N ILE A 193 -5.24 -1.83 -1.64
CA ILE A 193 -4.10 -1.58 -0.77
C ILE A 193 -4.58 -0.73 0.41
N ASP A 194 -4.17 -1.08 1.62
CA ASP A 194 -4.44 -0.32 2.82
C ASP A 194 -3.29 -0.43 3.83
N ASP A 195 -3.30 0.41 4.87
CA ASP A 195 -2.34 0.40 5.97
C ASP A 195 -0.87 0.41 5.50
N ILE A 196 -0.52 1.39 4.64
CA ILE A 196 0.85 1.54 4.15
C ILE A 196 1.71 2.11 5.28
N GLU A 197 2.73 1.36 5.71
CA GLU A 197 3.52 1.65 6.89
C GLU A 197 5.02 1.62 6.60
N LEU A 198 5.74 2.57 7.19
CA LEU A 198 7.17 2.45 7.43
C LEU A 198 7.41 2.45 8.94
N SER A 199 8.12 1.44 9.44
CA SER A 199 8.47 1.33 10.86
C SER A 199 9.90 0.84 11.06
N VAL A 200 10.47 1.05 12.24
CA VAL A 200 11.71 0.39 12.66
C VAL A 200 11.43 -1.11 12.86
N CYS A 201 12.33 -1.98 12.41
CA CYS A 201 12.20 -3.43 12.60
C CYS A 201 12.00 -3.78 14.08
N SER A 202 11.17 -4.80 14.33
CA SER A 202 10.90 -5.35 15.66
C SER A 202 12.11 -6.06 16.26
#